data_AF-A0A849ZEG1-F1
#
_entry.id   AF-A0A849ZEG1-F1
#
_cell.length_a   1.000
_cell.length_b   1.000
_cell.length_c   1.000
_cell.angle_alpha   90.00
_cell.angle_beta   90.00
_cell.angle_gamma   90.00
#
_symmetry.space_group_name_H-M   'P 1'
#
loop_
_entity.id
_entity.type
_entity.pdbx_description
1 polymer ?
#
loop_
_entity_poly.entity_id
_entity_poly.type
_entity_poly.pdbx_seq_one_letter_code
_entity_poly.pdbx_strand_id
1 'polypeptide(L)'
;MTERDTRSAAEIAERIVGLTALLVRLNIELANRRDPAAGQAHLENFHAWLEDLRIHRLLSPDEQTVIGIRLGELTDDLLFSLNWRLQAVAALLWSVGRLDTMPPYDRSIPAAVVQAELPIFKPIEPLVRAAQRRAPSTLREEQARAELWHWRARMHLLELQGMSPPAGDTFQAAVARGVAGAASRGIIAAVRDGDIDCDGTAFGKLPDAVWRDATSSIMERHYALNWVCGTEDWDEVSTHT
;
A
#
# COMPACT_ATOMS: atom_id res chain seq x y z
N MET A 1 6.65 1.73 -25.55
CA MET A 1 5.69 1.45 -24.47
C MET A 1 4.60 2.49 -24.51
N THR A 2 3.36 2.05 -24.71
CA THR A 2 2.19 2.87 -25.04
C THR A 2 1.30 3.12 -23.80
N GLU A 3 0.30 4.00 -23.89
CA GLU A 3 -0.75 4.22 -22.87
C GLU A 3 -1.48 2.96 -22.36
N ARG A 4 -1.24 1.78 -22.97
CA ARG A 4 -1.91 0.51 -22.71
C ARG A 4 -1.46 -0.23 -21.44
N ASP A 5 -0.37 0.16 -20.78
CA ASP A 5 0.16 -0.64 -19.65
C ASP A 5 -0.34 -0.17 -18.27
N THR A 6 -1.47 0.54 -18.19
CA THR A 6 -2.06 0.97 -16.91
C THR A 6 -3.45 0.38 -16.75
N ARG A 7 -3.76 -0.15 -15.56
CA ARG A 7 -5.07 -0.71 -15.21
C ARG A 7 -6.18 0.31 -15.44
N SER A 8 -7.38 -0.15 -15.80
CA SER A 8 -8.57 0.69 -15.96
C SER A 8 -9.09 1.17 -14.60
N ALA A 9 -9.93 2.22 -14.61
CA ALA A 9 -10.57 2.71 -13.38
C ALA A 9 -11.43 1.62 -12.69
N ALA A 10 -12.10 0.79 -13.49
CA ALA A 10 -12.94 -0.30 -12.98
C ALA A 10 -12.10 -1.39 -12.31
N GLU A 11 -11.00 -1.84 -12.94
CA GLU A 11 -10.08 -2.82 -12.34
C GLU A 11 -9.51 -2.31 -11.01
N ILE A 12 -9.11 -1.04 -10.94
CA ILE A 12 -8.58 -0.44 -9.70
C ILE A 12 -9.67 -0.36 -8.61
N ALA A 13 -10.89 0.03 -8.98
CA ALA A 13 -12.02 0.07 -8.05
C ALA A 13 -12.39 -1.33 -7.52
N GLU A 14 -12.41 -2.34 -8.38
CA GLU A 14 -12.62 -3.73 -8.00
C GLU A 14 -11.53 -4.24 -7.06
N ARG A 15 -10.27 -3.88 -7.32
CA ARG A 15 -9.14 -4.22 -6.43
C ARG A 15 -9.27 -3.57 -5.05
N ILE A 16 -9.73 -2.31 -4.99
CA ILE A 16 -10.07 -1.62 -3.73
C ILE A 16 -11.14 -2.40 -2.96
N VAL A 17 -12.18 -2.91 -3.63
CA VAL A 17 -13.23 -3.72 -3.00
C VAL A 17 -12.65 -5.01 -2.43
N GLY A 18 -11.81 -5.73 -3.19
CA GLY A 18 -11.18 -6.96 -2.71
C GLY A 18 -10.30 -6.72 -1.48
N LEU A 19 -9.47 -5.67 -1.48
CA LEU A 19 -8.68 -5.29 -0.30
C LEU A 19 -9.55 -4.78 0.87
N THR A 20 -10.70 -4.16 0.58
CA THR A 20 -11.68 -3.79 1.63
C THR A 20 -12.15 -5.03 2.38
N ALA A 21 -12.40 -6.14 1.69
CA ALA A 21 -12.81 -7.38 2.34
C ALA A 21 -11.75 -7.92 3.32
N LEU A 22 -10.46 -7.81 2.98
CA LEU A 22 -9.37 -8.15 3.90
C LEU A 22 -9.35 -7.24 5.14
N LEU A 23 -9.55 -5.94 4.96
CA LEU A 23 -9.60 -4.98 6.06
C LEU A 23 -10.81 -5.24 6.98
N VAL A 24 -11.95 -5.63 6.43
CA VAL A 24 -13.12 -6.07 7.20
C VAL A 24 -12.80 -7.35 7.96
N ARG A 25 -12.20 -8.36 7.31
CA ARG A 25 -11.79 -9.62 7.94
C ARG A 25 -10.80 -9.42 9.10
N LEU A 26 -9.84 -8.50 8.95
CA LEU A 26 -8.93 -8.06 10.01
C LEU A 26 -9.70 -7.50 11.22
N ASN A 27 -10.63 -6.56 10.99
CA ASN A 27 -11.41 -5.96 12.07
C ASN A 27 -12.31 -6.98 12.78
N ILE A 28 -12.85 -7.96 12.05
CA ILE A 28 -13.62 -9.07 12.62
C ILE A 28 -12.76 -9.91 13.57
N GLU A 29 -11.53 -10.22 13.18
CA GLU A 29 -10.60 -10.96 14.04
C GLU A 29 -10.27 -10.18 15.32
N LEU A 30 -9.97 -8.89 15.19
CA LEU A 30 -9.68 -8.02 16.33
C LEU A 30 -10.89 -7.87 17.26
N ALA A 31 -12.11 -7.81 16.69
CA ALA A 31 -13.35 -7.82 17.46
C ALA A 31 -13.53 -9.15 18.19
N ASN A 32 -13.33 -10.29 17.52
CA ASN A 32 -13.43 -11.63 18.11
C ASN A 32 -12.49 -11.83 19.31
N ARG A 33 -11.27 -11.29 19.24
CA ARG A 33 -10.31 -11.34 20.36
C ARG A 33 -10.78 -10.56 21.59
N ARG A 34 -11.62 -9.55 21.42
CA ARG A 34 -12.18 -8.71 22.50
C ARG A 34 -13.51 -9.27 23.02
N ASP A 35 -14.36 -9.69 22.08
CA ASP A 35 -15.69 -10.23 22.31
C ASP A 35 -15.99 -11.28 21.21
N PRO A 36 -15.88 -12.58 21.52
CA PRO A 36 -16.12 -13.64 20.54
C PRO A 36 -17.54 -13.65 19.96
N ALA A 37 -18.55 -13.25 20.73
CA ALA A 37 -19.92 -13.22 20.25
C ALA A 37 -20.11 -12.11 19.19
N ALA A 38 -19.54 -10.93 19.45
CA ALA A 38 -19.52 -9.85 18.47
C ALA A 38 -18.71 -10.22 17.21
N GLY A 39 -17.56 -10.88 17.38
CA GLY A 39 -16.75 -11.40 16.28
C GLY A 39 -17.54 -12.34 15.36
N GLN A 40 -18.25 -13.30 15.94
CA GLN A 40 -19.07 -14.25 15.20
C GLN A 40 -20.22 -13.56 14.45
N ALA A 41 -20.94 -12.63 15.09
CA ALA A 41 -22.01 -11.88 14.45
C ALA A 41 -21.50 -11.03 13.26
N HIS A 42 -20.32 -10.41 13.39
CA HIS A 42 -19.73 -9.67 12.28
C HIS A 42 -19.27 -10.58 11.13
N LEU A 43 -18.82 -11.81 11.42
CA LEU A 43 -18.44 -12.78 10.40
C LEU A 43 -19.65 -13.21 9.54
N GLU A 44 -20.81 -13.40 10.16
CA GLU A 44 -22.05 -13.74 9.43
C GLU A 44 -22.46 -12.63 8.46
N ASN A 45 -22.44 -11.37 8.91
CA ASN A 45 -22.68 -10.21 8.05
C ASN A 45 -21.66 -10.08 6.93
N PHE A 46 -20.41 -10.43 7.21
CA PHE A 46 -19.33 -10.43 6.22
C PHE A 46 -19.53 -11.47 5.13
N HIS A 47 -19.88 -12.71 5.48
CA HIS A 47 -20.19 -13.73 4.49
C HIS A 47 -21.38 -13.35 3.61
N ALA A 48 -22.45 -12.81 4.19
CA ALA A 48 -23.59 -12.31 3.42
C ALA A 48 -23.16 -11.21 2.42
N TRP A 49 -22.36 -10.24 2.87
CA TRP A 49 -21.85 -9.18 2.01
C TRP A 49 -20.95 -9.68 0.88
N LEU A 50 -20.09 -10.67 1.14
CA LEU A 50 -19.25 -11.28 0.11
C LEU A 50 -20.07 -12.03 -0.95
N GLU A 51 -21.10 -12.75 -0.52
CA GLU A 51 -21.98 -13.54 -1.39
C GLU A 51 -22.87 -12.63 -2.25
N ASP A 52 -23.62 -11.73 -1.62
CA ASP A 52 -24.60 -10.85 -2.27
C ASP A 52 -23.95 -10.02 -3.40
N LEU A 53 -22.74 -9.51 -3.16
CA LEU A 53 -22.02 -8.66 -4.10
C LEU A 53 -20.97 -9.42 -4.92
N ARG A 54 -20.90 -10.75 -4.75
CA ARG A 54 -19.95 -11.65 -5.42
C ARG A 54 -18.50 -11.17 -5.31
N ILE A 55 -18.10 -10.70 -4.12
CA ILE A 55 -16.77 -10.11 -3.89
C ILE A 55 -15.66 -11.16 -4.00
N HIS A 56 -15.97 -12.44 -3.75
CA HIS A 56 -15.00 -13.53 -3.90
C HIS A 56 -14.27 -13.54 -5.25
N ARG A 57 -14.95 -13.14 -6.34
CA ARG A 57 -14.35 -13.09 -7.68
C ARG A 57 -13.32 -11.96 -7.86
N LEU A 58 -13.28 -11.01 -6.92
CA LEU A 58 -12.37 -9.88 -6.93
C LEU A 58 -11.12 -10.16 -6.09
N LEU A 59 -11.12 -11.24 -5.29
CA LEU A 59 -10.01 -11.62 -4.44
C LEU A 59 -8.97 -12.40 -5.23
N SER A 60 -7.70 -12.14 -4.98
CA SER A 60 -6.62 -12.97 -5.47
C SER A 60 -6.59 -14.33 -4.74
N PRO A 61 -5.90 -15.36 -5.28
CA PRO A 61 -5.78 -16.67 -4.63
C PRO A 61 -5.31 -16.61 -3.17
N ASP A 62 -4.30 -15.78 -2.86
CA ASP A 62 -3.78 -15.66 -1.49
C ASP A 62 -4.81 -14.99 -0.57
N GLU A 63 -5.55 -14.00 -1.07
CA GLU A 63 -6.59 -13.31 -0.32
C GLU A 63 -7.80 -14.20 -0.05
N GLN A 64 -8.18 -15.07 -0.99
CA GLN A 64 -9.21 -16.07 -0.78
C GLN A 64 -8.82 -17.05 0.32
N THR A 65 -7.53 -17.43 0.35
CA THR A 65 -6.98 -18.27 1.42
C THR A 65 -7.14 -17.58 2.78
N VAL A 66 -6.75 -16.31 2.88
CA VAL A 66 -6.89 -15.53 4.13
C VAL A 66 -8.34 -15.42 4.59
N ILE A 67 -9.27 -15.11 3.69
CA ILE A 67 -10.69 -14.97 4.02
C ILE A 67 -11.31 -16.31 4.45
N GLY A 68 -10.81 -17.43 3.91
CA GLY A 68 -11.23 -18.78 4.29
C GLY A 68 -10.70 -19.27 5.64
N ILE A 69 -9.74 -18.59 6.27
CA ILE A 69 -9.23 -18.97 7.59
C ILE A 69 -10.31 -18.77 8.65
N ARG A 70 -10.52 -19.81 9.47
CA ARG A 70 -11.51 -19.81 10.55
C ARG A 70 -11.28 -18.64 11.51
N LEU A 71 -12.38 -18.11 12.03
CA LEU A 71 -12.35 -17.04 13.02
C LEU A 71 -11.56 -17.47 14.26
N GLY A 72 -10.64 -16.63 14.72
CA GLY A 72 -9.74 -16.94 15.84
C GLY A 72 -8.42 -17.60 15.43
N GLU A 73 -8.23 -17.95 14.15
CA GLU A 73 -7.04 -18.65 13.67
C GLU A 73 -6.09 -17.78 12.85
N LEU A 74 -6.40 -16.49 12.66
CA LEU A 74 -5.44 -15.57 12.04
C LEU A 74 -4.31 -15.27 13.03
N THR A 75 -3.09 -15.55 12.60
CA THR A 75 -1.88 -15.30 13.39
C THR A 75 -1.61 -13.80 13.54
N ASP A 76 -0.85 -13.43 14.57
CA ASP A 76 -0.46 -12.04 14.80
C ASP A 76 0.33 -11.46 13.62
N ASP A 77 1.23 -12.24 13.03
CA ASP A 77 2.01 -11.83 11.84
C ASP A 77 1.11 -11.54 10.63
N LEU A 78 0.07 -12.35 10.43
CA LEU A 78 -0.88 -12.15 9.35
C LEU A 78 -1.76 -10.93 9.62
N LEU A 79 -2.22 -10.72 10.86
CA LEU A 79 -2.97 -9.51 11.21
C LEU A 79 -2.12 -8.25 11.04
N PHE A 80 -0.86 -8.31 11.46
CA PHE A 80 0.09 -7.23 11.28
C PHE A 80 0.29 -6.91 9.79
N SER A 81 0.49 -7.94 8.95
CA SER A 81 0.62 -7.76 7.49
C SER A 81 -0.66 -7.21 6.85
N LEU A 82 -1.83 -7.71 7.24
CA LEU A 82 -3.12 -7.23 6.71
C LEU A 82 -3.39 -5.77 7.06
N ASN A 83 -2.94 -5.30 8.23
CA ASN A 83 -3.08 -3.90 8.61
C ASN A 83 -2.38 -2.95 7.62
N TRP A 84 -1.26 -3.38 7.04
CA TRP A 84 -0.51 -2.59 6.06
C TRP A 84 -1.21 -2.48 4.71
N ARG A 85 -2.13 -3.40 4.36
CA ARG A 85 -2.95 -3.30 3.12
C ARG A 85 -3.77 -2.02 3.04
N LEU A 86 -4.03 -1.36 4.17
CA LEU A 86 -4.61 -0.02 4.21
C LEU A 86 -3.80 1.00 3.39
N GLN A 87 -2.47 0.90 3.42
CA GLN A 87 -1.57 1.81 2.70
C GLN A 87 -1.62 1.55 1.19
N ALA A 88 -1.75 0.30 0.77
CA ALA A 88 -2.01 -0.06 -0.62
C ALA A 88 -3.36 0.49 -1.09
N VAL A 89 -4.43 0.32 -0.31
CA VAL A 89 -5.76 0.87 -0.62
C VAL A 89 -5.71 2.38 -0.78
N ALA A 90 -4.96 3.10 0.04
CA ALA A 90 -4.80 4.55 -0.11
C ALA A 90 -4.17 4.95 -1.45
N ALA A 91 -3.12 4.23 -1.90
CA ALA A 91 -2.53 4.47 -3.22
C ALA A 91 -3.52 4.16 -4.37
N LEU A 92 -4.34 3.11 -4.23
CA LEU A 92 -5.38 2.79 -5.21
C LEU A 92 -6.49 3.86 -5.24
N LEU A 93 -6.98 4.31 -4.07
CA LEU A 93 -7.99 5.36 -3.97
C LEU A 93 -7.49 6.68 -4.58
N TRP A 94 -6.23 7.05 -4.32
CA TRP A 94 -5.60 8.17 -5.00
C TRP A 94 -5.57 7.97 -6.52
N SER A 95 -5.23 6.77 -7.00
CA SER A 95 -5.12 6.44 -8.42
C SER A 95 -6.44 6.60 -9.18
N VAL A 96 -7.59 6.45 -8.50
CA VAL A 96 -8.95 6.65 -9.05
C VAL A 96 -9.63 7.93 -8.59
N GLY A 97 -8.87 8.91 -8.10
CA GLY A 97 -9.37 10.25 -7.78
C GLY A 97 -10.31 10.30 -6.57
N ARG A 98 -10.30 9.28 -5.71
CA ARG A 98 -11.03 9.25 -4.44
C ARG A 98 -10.26 9.93 -3.31
N LEU A 99 -8.94 10.02 -3.43
CA LEU A 99 -8.10 10.91 -2.63
C LEU A 99 -7.48 11.97 -3.55
N ASP A 100 -7.59 13.23 -3.14
CA ASP A 100 -7.07 14.37 -3.91
C ASP A 100 -5.54 14.35 -3.96
N THR A 101 -4.90 14.00 -2.85
CA THR A 101 -3.44 14.00 -2.67
C THR A 101 -2.93 12.62 -2.29
N MET A 102 -1.81 12.19 -2.86
CA MET A 102 -1.14 10.96 -2.42
C MET A 102 -0.66 11.17 -0.97
N PRO A 103 -0.92 10.21 -0.05
CA PRO A 103 -0.40 10.32 1.31
C PRO A 103 1.14 10.36 1.34
N PRO A 104 1.76 11.16 2.24
CA PRO A 104 3.21 11.26 2.36
C PRO A 104 3.87 9.90 2.68
N TYR A 105 4.94 9.54 1.98
CA TYR A 105 5.64 8.24 2.12
C TYR A 105 6.36 8.05 3.46
N ASP A 106 6.68 9.14 4.15
CA ASP A 106 7.37 9.14 5.44
C ASP A 106 6.46 8.80 6.63
N ARG A 107 5.16 8.58 6.40
CA ARG A 107 4.19 8.26 7.46
C ARG A 107 3.00 7.44 6.97
N SER A 108 2.39 6.72 7.90
CA SER A 108 1.14 5.98 7.66
C SER A 108 -0.05 6.92 7.49
N ILE A 109 -0.96 6.61 6.56
CA ILE A 109 -2.26 7.29 6.50
C ILE A 109 -3.16 6.84 7.67
N PRO A 110 -3.92 7.74 8.33
CA PRO A 110 -4.92 7.34 9.31
C PRO A 110 -6.02 6.47 8.72
N ALA A 111 -6.39 5.38 9.40
CA ALA A 111 -7.41 4.44 8.92
C ALA A 111 -8.76 5.09 8.63
N ALA A 112 -9.18 6.06 9.44
CA ALA A 112 -10.46 6.76 9.26
C ALA A 112 -10.57 7.47 7.90
N VAL A 113 -9.48 8.02 7.37
CA VAL A 113 -9.45 8.70 6.08
C VAL A 113 -9.74 7.70 4.95
N VAL A 114 -9.11 6.54 5.00
CA VAL A 114 -9.32 5.49 3.99
C VAL A 114 -10.69 4.86 4.14
N GLN A 115 -11.11 4.51 5.36
CA GLN A 115 -12.39 3.85 5.64
C GLN A 115 -13.60 4.67 5.21
N ALA A 116 -13.51 6.00 5.23
CA ALA A 116 -14.57 6.88 4.75
C ALA A 116 -14.91 6.65 3.26
N GLU A 117 -13.95 6.17 2.47
CA GLU A 117 -14.09 5.92 1.04
C GLU A 117 -14.52 4.48 0.69
N LEU A 118 -14.52 3.56 1.66
CA LEU A 118 -14.72 2.13 1.39
C LEU A 118 -16.20 1.71 1.48
N PRO A 119 -16.66 0.79 0.61
CA PRO A 119 -18.05 0.32 0.59
C PRO A 119 -18.30 -0.79 1.64
N ILE A 120 -17.82 -0.61 2.88
CA ILE A 120 -17.97 -1.60 3.95
C ILE A 120 -19.46 -1.83 4.23
N PHE A 121 -19.94 -3.06 4.00
CA PHE A 121 -21.35 -3.46 4.10
C PHE A 121 -22.32 -2.59 3.27
N LYS A 122 -21.83 -2.06 2.13
CA LYS A 122 -22.60 -1.24 1.19
C LYS A 122 -22.49 -1.81 -0.23
N PRO A 123 -23.40 -1.44 -1.15
CA PRO A 123 -23.24 -1.73 -2.58
C PRO A 123 -21.93 -1.17 -3.13
N ILE A 124 -21.30 -1.89 -4.07
CA ILE A 124 -19.97 -1.54 -4.62
C ILE A 124 -20.07 -0.67 -5.89
N GLU A 125 -21.22 -0.69 -6.57
CA GLU A 125 -21.44 0.02 -7.82
C GLU A 125 -21.22 1.54 -7.73
N PRO A 126 -21.58 2.24 -6.62
CA PRO A 126 -21.26 3.65 -6.46
C PRO A 126 -19.75 3.94 -6.54
N LEU A 127 -18.91 3.11 -5.90
CA LEU A 127 -17.45 3.26 -5.96
C LEU A 127 -16.95 3.04 -7.39
N VAL A 128 -17.36 1.94 -8.02
CA VAL A 128 -16.92 1.58 -9.38
C VAL A 128 -17.34 2.64 -10.41
N ARG A 129 -18.57 3.16 -10.33
CA ARG A 129 -19.05 4.21 -11.25
C ARG A 129 -18.38 5.56 -11.02
N ALA A 130 -18.06 5.89 -9.77
CA ALA A 130 -17.43 7.18 -9.43
C ALA A 130 -15.91 7.17 -9.63
N ALA A 131 -15.29 6.01 -9.80
CA ALA A 131 -13.86 5.86 -10.01
C ALA A 131 -13.41 6.56 -11.30
N GLN A 132 -12.49 7.51 -11.16
CA GLN A 132 -11.90 8.23 -12.28
C GLN A 132 -10.39 8.09 -12.21
N ARG A 133 -9.86 7.21 -13.06
CA ARG A 133 -8.42 6.97 -13.11
C ARG A 133 -7.69 8.26 -13.49
N ARG A 134 -6.62 8.57 -12.75
CA ARG A 134 -5.68 9.64 -13.09
C ARG A 134 -4.99 9.39 -14.44
N ALA A 135 -4.42 10.44 -15.01
CA ALA A 135 -3.70 10.34 -16.28
C ALA A 135 -2.52 9.33 -16.17
N PRO A 136 -2.25 8.52 -17.21
CA PRO A 136 -1.16 7.54 -17.18
C PRO A 136 0.21 8.14 -16.83
N SER A 137 0.51 9.35 -17.30
CA SER A 137 1.76 10.05 -16.95
C SER A 137 1.86 10.33 -15.46
N THR A 138 0.78 10.83 -14.84
CA THR A 138 0.71 11.09 -13.40
C THR A 138 0.88 9.81 -12.58
N LEU A 139 0.26 8.70 -13.01
CA LEU A 139 0.42 7.41 -12.32
C LEU A 139 1.87 6.91 -12.39
N ARG A 140 2.53 7.02 -13.56
CA ARG A 140 3.93 6.62 -13.72
C ARG A 140 4.92 7.52 -12.98
N GLU A 141 4.66 8.82 -12.94
CA GLU A 141 5.44 9.76 -12.14
C GLU A 141 5.40 9.39 -10.65
N GLU A 142 4.21 9.02 -10.15
CA GLU A 142 4.04 8.61 -8.76
C GLU A 142 4.58 7.21 -8.49
N GLN A 143 4.47 6.29 -9.45
CA GLN A 143 5.15 4.99 -9.39
C GLN A 143 6.66 5.16 -9.25
N ALA A 144 7.29 6.00 -10.08
CA ALA A 144 8.72 6.28 -9.98
C ALA A 144 9.11 6.95 -8.65
N ARG A 145 8.24 7.79 -8.09
CA ARG A 145 8.40 8.34 -6.75
C ARG A 145 8.37 7.23 -5.69
N ALA A 146 7.40 6.33 -5.75
CA ALA A 146 7.26 5.20 -4.83
C ALA A 146 8.47 4.25 -4.88
N GLU A 147 8.95 3.96 -6.10
CA GLU A 147 10.15 3.15 -6.34
C GLU A 147 11.37 3.76 -5.67
N LEU A 148 11.59 5.07 -5.83
CA LEU A 148 12.69 5.78 -5.18
C LEU A 148 12.61 5.69 -3.65
N TRP A 149 11.42 5.91 -3.06
CA TRP A 149 11.23 5.78 -1.62
C TRP A 149 11.51 4.36 -1.14
N HIS A 150 11.07 3.34 -1.88
CA HIS A 150 11.30 1.94 -1.53
C HIS A 150 12.79 1.59 -1.65
N TRP A 151 13.45 1.97 -2.75
CA TRP A 151 14.89 1.85 -2.90
C TRP A 151 15.63 2.49 -1.72
N ARG A 152 15.25 3.71 -1.33
CA ARG A 152 15.88 4.42 -0.22
C ARG A 152 15.71 3.67 1.10
N ALA A 153 14.51 3.19 1.41
CA ALA A 153 14.26 2.39 2.60
C ALA A 153 15.07 1.11 2.61
N ARG A 154 15.15 0.42 1.47
CA ARG A 154 15.96 -0.79 1.31
C ARG A 154 17.46 -0.53 1.53
N MET A 155 17.99 0.59 1.07
CA MET A 155 19.40 0.94 1.31
C MET A 155 19.73 1.04 2.80
N HIS A 156 18.81 1.58 3.63
CA HIS A 156 19.01 1.60 5.09
C HIS A 156 18.88 0.20 5.71
N LEU A 157 17.91 -0.61 5.23
CA LEU A 157 17.76 -1.97 5.71
C LEU A 157 19.01 -2.82 5.44
N LEU A 158 19.60 -2.71 4.24
CA LEU A 158 20.84 -3.40 3.89
C LEU A 158 22.01 -2.98 4.79
N GLU A 159 22.12 -1.68 5.09
CA GLU A 159 23.11 -1.14 6.02
C GLU A 159 22.93 -1.72 7.44
N LEU A 160 21.68 -1.74 7.96
CA LEU A 160 21.36 -2.34 9.26
C LEU A 160 21.62 -3.85 9.32
N GLN A 161 21.50 -4.54 8.19
CA GLN A 161 21.82 -5.97 8.05
C GLN A 161 23.34 -6.24 7.96
N GLY A 162 24.17 -5.20 8.00
CA GLY A 162 25.63 -5.33 7.89
C GLY A 162 26.10 -5.74 6.50
N MET A 163 25.28 -5.53 5.47
CA MET A 163 25.67 -5.79 4.09
C MET A 163 26.74 -4.78 3.66
N SER A 164 27.63 -5.18 2.76
CA SER A 164 28.59 -4.25 2.18
C SER A 164 27.89 -3.30 1.20
N PRO A 165 28.25 -2.01 1.18
CA PRO A 165 27.83 -1.10 0.11
C PRO A 165 28.41 -1.55 -1.24
N PRO A 166 27.97 -0.93 -2.35
CA PRO A 166 28.60 -1.12 -3.66
C PRO A 166 30.12 -0.93 -3.59
N ALA A 167 30.86 -1.67 -4.42
CA ALA A 167 32.32 -1.67 -4.39
C ALA A 167 32.89 -0.25 -4.57
N GLY A 168 33.73 0.18 -3.62
CA GLY A 168 34.35 1.50 -3.61
C GLY A 168 33.45 2.65 -3.13
N ASP A 169 32.34 2.35 -2.46
CA ASP A 169 31.32 3.32 -2.10
C ASP A 169 30.88 3.19 -0.63
N THR A 170 30.01 4.11 -0.17
CA THR A 170 29.30 3.99 1.11
C THR A 170 27.79 4.06 0.87
N PHE A 171 26.97 3.47 1.76
CA PHE A 171 25.51 3.62 1.65
C PHE A 171 25.11 5.10 1.64
N GLN A 172 25.71 5.91 2.52
CA GLN A 172 25.46 7.35 2.58
C GLN A 172 25.78 8.05 1.26
N ALA A 173 26.92 7.75 0.62
CA ALA A 173 27.29 8.37 -0.65
C ALA A 173 26.39 7.89 -1.81
N ALA A 174 26.02 6.61 -1.84
CA ALA A 174 25.07 6.06 -2.81
C ALA A 174 23.68 6.73 -2.68
N VAL A 175 23.18 6.84 -1.44
CA VAL A 175 21.94 7.56 -1.11
C VAL A 175 22.01 9.01 -1.58
N ALA A 176 23.07 9.74 -1.22
CA ALA A 176 23.23 11.14 -1.59
C ALA A 176 23.21 11.37 -3.10
N ARG A 177 23.85 10.50 -3.89
CA ARG A 177 23.81 10.59 -5.36
C ARG A 177 22.42 10.26 -5.92
N GLY A 178 21.77 9.22 -5.42
CA GLY A 178 20.41 8.85 -5.85
C GLY A 178 19.39 9.94 -5.56
N VAL A 179 19.41 10.47 -4.33
CA VAL A 179 18.55 11.57 -3.86
C VAL A 179 18.82 12.86 -4.63
N ALA A 180 20.09 13.25 -4.83
CA ALA A 180 20.42 14.43 -5.64
C ALA A 180 19.94 14.29 -7.09
N GLY A 181 20.07 13.10 -7.68
CA GLY A 181 19.57 12.81 -9.02
C GLY A 181 18.03 12.84 -9.09
N ALA A 182 17.34 12.38 -8.06
CA ALA A 182 15.88 12.45 -7.99
C ALA A 182 15.38 13.89 -7.81
N ALA A 183 16.06 14.68 -6.98
CA ALA A 183 15.74 16.09 -6.76
C ALA A 183 15.92 16.93 -8.03
N SER A 184 17.00 16.71 -8.79
CA SER A 184 17.23 17.43 -10.05
C SER A 184 16.19 17.13 -11.14
N ARG A 185 15.50 15.99 -11.02
CA ARG A 185 14.37 15.60 -11.89
C ARG A 185 13.00 15.97 -11.32
N GLY A 186 12.93 16.60 -10.15
CA GLY A 186 11.66 16.96 -9.49
C GLY A 186 10.87 15.78 -8.91
N ILE A 187 11.48 14.60 -8.77
CA ILE A 187 10.82 13.40 -8.19
C ILE A 187 10.63 13.57 -6.68
N ILE A 188 11.50 14.31 -5.99
CA ILE A 188 11.36 14.66 -4.58
C ILE A 188 11.45 16.16 -4.39
N ALA A 189 10.73 16.68 -3.39
CA ALA A 189 10.60 18.12 -3.18
C ALA A 189 11.70 18.71 -2.31
N ALA A 190 12.24 17.93 -1.36
CA ALA A 190 13.18 18.44 -0.36
C ALA A 190 14.27 17.40 -0.02
N VAL A 191 15.48 17.91 0.18
CA VAL A 191 16.69 17.15 0.52
C VAL A 191 17.30 17.72 1.78
N ARG A 192 17.69 16.87 2.72
CA ARG A 192 18.36 17.23 3.98
C ARG A 192 19.52 16.31 4.25
N ASP A 193 20.69 16.87 4.54
CA ASP A 193 21.92 16.12 4.85
C ASP A 193 22.28 15.05 3.82
N GLY A 194 21.94 15.28 2.54
CA GLY A 194 22.15 14.30 1.46
C GLY A 194 21.11 13.17 1.40
N ASP A 195 19.97 13.32 2.07
CA ASP A 195 18.88 12.33 2.07
C ASP A 195 17.52 13.01 1.83
N ILE A 196 16.45 12.22 1.67
CA ILE A 196 15.09 12.73 1.54
C ILE A 196 14.66 13.41 2.85
N ASP A 197 14.18 14.64 2.77
CA ASP A 197 13.69 15.40 3.93
C ASP A 197 12.29 14.91 4.34
N CYS A 198 12.14 14.57 5.62
CA CYS A 198 10.92 14.12 6.27
C CYS A 198 10.63 15.08 7.44
N ASP A 199 9.94 16.18 7.15
CA ASP A 199 9.59 17.25 8.10
C ASP A 199 10.77 17.75 8.95
N GLY A 200 11.90 18.05 8.32
CA GLY A 200 13.09 18.56 9.01
C GLY A 200 14.07 17.48 9.48
N THR A 201 13.77 16.21 9.22
CA THR A 201 14.64 15.08 9.55
C THR A 201 15.00 14.30 8.28
N ALA A 202 16.27 14.01 8.08
CA ALA A 202 16.71 13.12 7.00
C ALA A 202 16.13 11.71 7.20
N PHE A 203 15.62 11.06 6.14
CA PHE A 203 14.93 9.77 6.25
C PHE A 203 15.73 8.70 7.02
N GLY A 204 17.03 8.55 6.73
CA GLY A 204 17.91 7.61 7.44
C GLY A 204 18.24 7.96 8.90
N LYS A 205 17.75 9.11 9.39
CA LYS A 205 17.89 9.57 10.78
C LYS A 205 16.55 9.57 11.54
N LEU A 206 15.48 9.07 10.93
CA LEU A 206 14.20 8.93 11.62
C LEU A 206 14.34 7.95 12.80
N PRO A 207 13.59 8.15 13.91
CA PRO A 207 13.54 7.18 14.98
C PRO A 207 13.10 5.80 14.46
N ASP A 208 13.72 4.73 14.97
CA ASP A 208 13.46 3.34 14.57
C ASP A 208 11.99 2.98 14.33
N ALA A 209 11.11 3.32 15.29
CA ALA A 209 9.69 3.02 15.18
C ALA A 209 9.03 3.76 14.00
N VAL A 210 9.36 5.04 13.83
CA VAL A 210 8.85 5.88 12.73
C VAL A 210 9.37 5.37 11.39
N TRP A 211 10.66 5.00 11.33
CA TRP A 211 11.27 4.46 10.11
C TRP A 211 10.63 3.12 9.69
N ARG A 212 10.35 2.21 10.63
CA ARG A 212 9.70 0.92 10.35
C ARG A 212 8.27 1.11 9.80
N ASP A 213 7.50 2.02 10.40
CA ASP A 213 6.15 2.34 9.95
C ASP A 213 6.15 2.99 8.55
N ALA A 214 7.07 3.94 8.32
CA ALA A 214 7.25 4.58 7.02
C ALA A 214 7.65 3.55 5.95
N THR A 215 8.62 2.68 6.24
CA THR A 215 9.08 1.64 5.32
C THR A 215 7.95 0.70 4.93
N SER A 216 7.12 0.28 5.88
CA SER A 216 5.97 -0.58 5.61
C SER A 216 4.94 0.13 4.71
N SER A 217 4.69 1.42 4.97
CA SER A 217 3.81 2.25 4.13
C SER A 217 4.34 2.43 2.70
N ILE A 218 5.65 2.65 2.57
CA ILE A 218 6.34 2.79 1.28
C ILE A 218 6.20 1.51 0.45
N MET A 219 6.47 0.35 1.07
CA MET A 219 6.40 -0.94 0.38
C MET A 219 5.01 -1.20 -0.19
N GLU A 220 3.95 -1.05 0.61
CA GLU A 220 2.58 -1.30 0.18
C GLU A 220 2.09 -0.32 -0.90
N ARG A 221 2.50 0.96 -0.81
CA ARG A 221 2.15 1.94 -1.84
C ARG A 221 2.89 1.68 -3.15
N HIS A 222 4.18 1.35 -3.08
CA HIS A 222 4.95 0.96 -4.25
C HIS A 222 4.37 -0.30 -4.90
N TYR A 223 4.02 -1.32 -4.11
CA TYR A 223 3.34 -2.52 -4.57
C TYR A 223 2.04 -2.19 -5.33
N ALA A 224 1.16 -1.39 -4.73
CA ALA A 224 -0.09 -1.00 -5.36
C ALA A 224 0.14 -0.22 -6.67
N LEU A 225 1.11 0.70 -6.71
CA LEU A 225 1.40 1.49 -7.89
C LEU A 225 2.05 0.68 -9.02
N ASN A 226 2.87 -0.33 -8.69
CA ASN A 226 3.38 -1.29 -9.66
C ASN A 226 2.25 -2.10 -10.28
N TRP A 227 1.30 -2.56 -9.47
CA TRP A 227 0.11 -3.23 -9.99
C TRP A 227 -0.74 -2.33 -10.91
N VAL A 228 -0.95 -1.07 -10.50
CA VAL A 228 -1.71 -0.08 -11.30
C VAL A 228 -1.03 0.20 -12.65
N CYS A 229 0.30 0.25 -12.67
CA CYS A 229 1.10 0.61 -13.86
C CYS A 229 1.72 -0.60 -14.59
N GLY A 230 1.28 -1.80 -14.24
CA GLY A 230 1.80 -3.07 -14.75
C GLY A 230 0.70 -4.01 -15.23
N THR A 231 1.12 -5.18 -15.70
CA THR A 231 0.23 -6.25 -16.21
C THR A 231 0.19 -7.48 -15.32
N GLU A 232 1.01 -7.52 -14.27
CA GLU A 232 1.10 -8.63 -13.32
C GLU A 232 -0.19 -8.78 -12.53
N ASP A 233 -0.53 -10.02 -12.18
CA ASP A 233 -1.62 -10.31 -11.24
C ASP A 233 -1.26 -9.83 -9.84
N TRP A 234 -2.28 -9.57 -9.01
CA TRP A 234 -2.08 -8.91 -7.72
C TRP A 234 -1.08 -9.64 -6.82
N ASP A 235 -1.06 -10.97 -6.79
CA ASP A 235 -0.15 -11.76 -5.93
C ASP A 235 1.27 -11.91 -6.53
N GLU A 236 1.45 -11.51 -7.80
CA GLU A 236 2.72 -11.69 -8.52
C GLU A 236 3.51 -10.39 -8.67
N VAL A 237 2.97 -9.26 -8.19
CA VAL A 237 3.56 -7.93 -8.38
C VAL A 237 4.96 -7.89 -7.80
N SER A 238 5.93 -7.57 -8.66
CA SER A 238 7.30 -7.39 -8.23
C SER A 238 7.53 -5.99 -7.64
N THR A 239 8.32 -5.93 -6.57
CA THR A 239 8.84 -4.66 -6.01
C THR A 239 10.37 -4.66 -5.92
N HIS A 240 11.03 -5.36 -6.85
CA HIS A 240 12.50 -5.38 -6.90
C HIS A 240 13.05 -3.98 -7.18
N THR A 241 13.56 -3.34 -6.12
CA THR A 241 14.36 -2.10 -6.15
C THR A 241 15.82 -2.33 -5.79
#